data_AF-A0A354CSG4-F1
#
_entry.id   AF-A0A354CSG4-F1
#
_cell.length_a   1.000
_cell.length_b   1.000
_cell.length_c   1.000
_cell.angle_alpha   90.00
_cell.angle_beta   90.00
_cell.angle_gamma   90.00
#
_symmetry.space_group_name_H-M   'P 1'
#
loop_
_entity.id
_entity.type
_entity.pdbx_description
1 polymer ?
#
loop_
_entity_poly.entity_id
_entity_poly.type
_entity_poly.pdbx_seq_one_letter_code
_entity_poly.pdbx_strand_id
1 'polypeptide(L)'
;MIIIIGFLSNRLTDFLLEKEIIQEEQMPVYKYGIEIIISSLIGFLLIFTIGLIFGMFMKACIFYTVFVYTRRYSGGYHADTYLKCNAVLLMIYIWVLFFSEAMISGYSIIIHLMILIVYMSSIFGFAPITNVNKPMKKDEINTNRKRCIFISVVWCILSLVLFFVSVKYAIVTALTLFSISMLLIIEKCRKEENIYEEDSK
;
A
#
# COMPACT_ATOMS: atom_id res chain seq x y z
N MET A 1 -9.75 -1.99 -18.40
CA MET A 1 -9.86 -1.73 -16.94
C MET A 1 -10.42 -0.34 -16.65
N ILE A 2 -9.84 0.75 -17.18
CA ILE A 2 -10.30 2.14 -16.92
C ILE A 2 -11.76 2.38 -17.36
N ILE A 3 -12.11 1.96 -18.58
CA ILE A 3 -13.47 2.10 -19.13
C ILE A 3 -14.51 1.36 -18.27
N ILE A 4 -14.17 0.15 -17.79
CA ILE A 4 -15.04 -0.67 -16.96
C ILE A 4 -15.25 -0.04 -15.58
N ILE A 5 -14.16 0.43 -14.95
CA ILE A 5 -14.24 1.11 -13.64
C ILE A 5 -15.10 2.37 -13.75
N GLY A 6 -14.88 3.21 -14.77
CA GLY A 6 -15.67 4.42 -14.98
C GLY A 6 -17.14 4.12 -15.26
N PHE A 7 -17.43 3.11 -16.10
CA PHE A 7 -18.80 2.68 -16.40
C PHE A 7 -19.54 2.20 -15.14
N LEU A 8 -18.94 1.30 -14.36
CA LEU A 8 -19.54 0.76 -13.15
C LEU A 8 -19.74 1.84 -12.08
N SER A 9 -18.76 2.74 -11.93
CA SER A 9 -18.82 3.81 -10.93
C SER A 9 -19.89 4.83 -11.26
N ASN A 10 -20.07 5.19 -12.54
CA ASN A 10 -21.19 6.00 -12.99
C ASN A 10 -22.52 5.31 -12.67
N ARG A 11 -22.71 4.06 -13.11
CA ARG A 11 -23.96 3.32 -12.90
C ARG A 11 -24.35 3.20 -11.43
N LEU A 12 -23.39 2.95 -10.54
CA LEU A 12 -23.65 2.87 -9.10
C LEU A 12 -23.95 4.24 -8.50
N THR A 13 -23.28 5.30 -8.95
CA THR A 13 -23.54 6.66 -8.47
C THR A 13 -24.93 7.13 -8.93
N ASP A 14 -25.27 6.89 -10.20
CA ASP A 14 -26.59 7.20 -10.77
C ASP A 14 -27.69 6.45 -10.01
N PHE A 15 -27.48 5.17 -9.70
CA PHE A 15 -28.41 4.40 -8.87
C PHE A 15 -28.60 4.99 -7.46
N LEU A 16 -27.53 5.47 -6.81
CA LEU A 16 -27.65 6.11 -5.49
C LEU A 16 -28.39 7.44 -5.56
N LEU A 17 -28.22 8.20 -6.65
CA LEU A 17 -28.94 9.45 -6.93
C LEU A 17 -30.43 9.18 -7.18
N GLU A 18 -30.76 8.21 -8.03
CA GLU A 18 -32.14 7.77 -8.32
C GLU A 18 -32.88 7.29 -7.06
N LYS A 19 -32.15 6.81 -6.06
CA LYS A 19 -32.70 6.37 -4.76
C LYS A 19 -32.74 7.47 -3.71
N GLU A 20 -32.39 8.70 -4.06
CA GLU A 20 -32.33 9.86 -3.16
C GLU A 20 -31.43 9.62 -1.93
N ILE A 21 -30.45 8.72 -2.05
CA ILE A 21 -29.48 8.43 -0.98
C ILE A 21 -28.40 9.52 -0.93
N ILE A 22 -28.10 10.11 -2.09
CA ILE A 22 -27.13 11.20 -2.27
C ILE A 22 -27.75 12.36 -3.03
N GLN A 23 -27.21 13.56 -2.83
CA GLN A 23 -27.53 14.75 -3.61
C GLN A 23 -26.59 14.90 -4.81
N GLU A 24 -26.99 15.69 -5.81
CA GLU A 24 -26.23 15.89 -7.05
C GLU A 24 -24.82 16.44 -6.77
N GLU A 25 -24.69 17.33 -5.78
CA GLU A 25 -23.41 17.91 -5.36
C GLU A 25 -22.44 16.88 -4.77
N GLN A 26 -22.97 15.75 -4.27
CA GLN A 26 -22.19 14.67 -3.67
C GLN A 26 -21.73 13.63 -4.71
N MET A 27 -22.30 13.64 -5.92
CA MET A 27 -21.97 12.66 -6.97
C MET A 27 -20.46 12.54 -7.25
N PRO A 28 -19.67 13.64 -7.36
CA PRO A 28 -18.25 13.52 -7.65
C PRO A 28 -17.48 12.76 -6.57
N VAL A 29 -17.84 12.97 -5.30
CA VAL A 29 -17.21 12.32 -4.14
C VAL A 29 -17.57 10.84 -4.10
N TYR A 30 -18.84 10.50 -4.33
CA TYR A 30 -19.30 9.12 -4.32
C TYR A 30 -18.74 8.32 -5.50
N LYS A 31 -18.76 8.89 -6.70
CA LYS A 31 -18.13 8.28 -7.88
C LYS A 31 -16.66 7.98 -7.62
N TYR A 32 -15.91 8.95 -7.11
CA TYR A 32 -14.50 8.77 -6.74
C TYR A 32 -14.30 7.65 -5.72
N GLY A 33 -15.13 7.60 -4.67
CA GLY A 33 -15.08 6.54 -3.67
C GLY A 33 -15.35 5.15 -4.26
N ILE A 34 -16.35 5.03 -5.14
CA ILE A 34 -16.70 3.79 -5.82
C ILE A 34 -15.56 3.34 -6.76
N GLU A 35 -14.95 4.27 -7.51
CA GLU A 35 -13.80 3.96 -8.37
C GLU A 35 -12.64 3.35 -7.55
N ILE A 36 -12.36 3.90 -6.37
CA ILE A 36 -11.35 3.36 -5.45
C ILE A 36 -11.72 1.96 -4.98
N ILE A 37 -12.98 1.75 -4.57
CA ILE A 37 -13.45 0.46 -4.06
C ILE A 37 -13.31 -0.62 -5.14
N ILE A 38 -13.81 -0.35 -6.34
CA ILE A 38 -13.72 -1.28 -7.47
C ILE A 38 -12.26 -1.55 -7.83
N SER A 39 -11.44 -0.50 -7.93
CA SER A 39 -10.03 -0.68 -8.25
C SER A 39 -9.29 -1.49 -7.20
N SER A 40 -9.56 -1.25 -5.91
CA SER A 40 -8.95 -1.99 -4.80
C SER A 40 -9.39 -3.46 -4.80
N LEU A 41 -10.65 -3.73 -5.15
CA LEU A 41 -11.17 -5.08 -5.30
C LEU A 41 -10.48 -5.83 -6.44
N ILE A 42 -10.25 -5.17 -7.59
CA ILE A 42 -9.47 -5.76 -8.70
C ILE A 42 -8.05 -6.11 -8.23
N GLY A 43 -7.37 -5.18 -7.54
CA GLY A 43 -6.03 -5.42 -6.99
C GLY A 43 -5.99 -6.59 -6.01
N PHE A 44 -6.98 -6.68 -5.11
CA PHE A 44 -7.17 -7.81 -4.20
C PHE A 44 -7.29 -9.13 -4.97
N LEU A 45 -8.24 -9.23 -5.91
CA LEU A 45 -8.48 -10.45 -6.67
C LEU A 45 -7.24 -10.90 -7.46
N LEU A 46 -6.49 -9.96 -8.04
CA LEU A 46 -5.26 -10.29 -8.76
C LEU A 46 -4.19 -10.92 -7.86
N ILE A 47 -3.93 -10.34 -6.69
CA ILE A 47 -2.95 -10.87 -5.73
C ILE A 47 -3.30 -12.30 -5.30
N PHE A 48 -4.56 -12.52 -4.91
CA PHE A 48 -4.99 -13.83 -4.42
C PHE A 48 -5.05 -14.87 -5.54
N THR A 49 -5.47 -14.48 -6.75
CA THR A 49 -5.46 -15.38 -7.91
C THR A 49 -4.04 -15.85 -8.22
N ILE A 50 -3.07 -14.95 -8.24
CA ILE A 50 -1.66 -15.30 -8.45
C ILE A 50 -1.15 -16.18 -7.31
N GLY A 51 -1.46 -15.82 -6.07
CA GLY A 51 -1.13 -16.65 -4.90
C GLY A 51 -1.66 -18.09 -5.02
N LEU A 52 -2.88 -18.28 -5.52
CA LEU A 52 -3.46 -19.60 -5.76
C LEU A 52 -2.77 -20.35 -6.89
N ILE A 53 -2.52 -19.69 -8.03
CA ILE A 53 -1.87 -20.30 -9.21
C ILE A 53 -0.47 -20.84 -8.85
N PHE A 54 0.30 -20.10 -8.04
CA PHE A 54 1.64 -20.52 -7.62
C PHE A 54 1.64 -21.40 -6.36
N GLY A 55 0.48 -21.73 -5.77
CA GLY A 55 0.41 -22.49 -4.51
C GLY A 55 0.95 -21.73 -3.29
N MET A 56 1.07 -20.41 -3.37
CA MET A 56 1.64 -19.49 -2.37
C MET A 56 0.56 -18.68 -1.64
N PHE A 57 -0.65 -19.20 -1.50
CA PHE A 57 -1.80 -18.47 -0.95
C PHE A 57 -1.52 -17.81 0.41
N MET A 58 -0.87 -18.51 1.34
CA MET A 58 -0.53 -17.94 2.66
C MET A 58 0.44 -16.77 2.56
N LYS A 59 1.38 -16.79 1.59
CA LYS A 59 2.28 -15.65 1.34
C LYS A 59 1.49 -14.46 0.78
N ALA A 60 0.49 -14.71 -0.07
CA ALA A 60 -0.44 -13.69 -0.56
C ALA A 60 -1.21 -13.03 0.59
N CYS A 61 -1.77 -13.82 1.53
CA CYS A 61 -2.47 -13.31 2.71
C CYS A 61 -1.57 -12.39 3.55
N ILE A 62 -0.34 -12.83 3.84
CA ILE A 62 0.62 -12.07 4.66
C ILE A 62 1.00 -10.78 3.94
N PHE A 63 1.41 -10.87 2.68
CA PHE A 63 1.75 -9.71 1.86
C PHE A 63 0.62 -8.68 1.87
N TYR A 64 -0.59 -9.11 1.49
CA TYR A 64 -1.73 -8.20 1.34
C TYR A 64 -2.08 -7.52 2.66
N THR A 65 -2.12 -8.29 3.76
CA THR A 65 -2.44 -7.76 5.09
C THR A 65 -1.39 -6.75 5.54
N VAL A 66 -0.11 -7.12 5.52
CA VAL A 66 0.97 -6.24 5.97
C VAL A 66 1.02 -4.97 5.10
N PHE A 67 0.91 -5.12 3.79
CA PHE A 67 0.96 -4.02 2.83
C PHE A 67 -0.21 -3.04 3.05
N VAL A 68 -1.45 -3.52 2.99
CA VAL A 68 -2.64 -2.66 3.06
C VAL A 68 -2.78 -1.96 4.41
N TYR A 69 -2.60 -2.68 5.51
CA TYR A 69 -2.76 -2.08 6.84
C TYR A 69 -1.68 -1.04 7.14
N THR A 70 -0.44 -1.28 6.71
CA THR A 70 0.62 -0.27 6.87
C THR A 70 0.35 0.94 5.99
N ARG A 71 0.08 0.71 4.69
CA ARG A 71 -0.15 1.77 3.69
C ARG A 71 -1.36 2.65 4.00
N ARG A 72 -2.38 2.10 4.67
CA ARG A 72 -3.55 2.86 5.13
C ARG A 72 -3.17 4.05 6.01
N TYR A 73 -2.13 3.92 6.83
CA TYR A 73 -1.70 4.98 7.76
C TYR A 73 -0.41 5.67 7.33
N SER A 74 0.51 4.97 6.66
CA SER A 74 1.76 5.58 6.19
C SER A 74 1.57 6.48 4.97
N GLY A 75 0.52 6.25 4.19
CA GLY A 75 0.38 6.85 2.86
C GLY A 75 1.51 6.40 1.94
N GLY A 76 1.99 7.32 1.10
CA GLY A 76 3.13 7.17 0.19
C GLY A 76 2.70 7.27 -1.27
N TYR A 77 3.45 6.63 -2.19
CA TYR A 77 3.25 6.79 -3.63
C TYR A 77 1.80 6.52 -4.08
N HIS A 78 1.19 7.50 -4.70
CA HIS A 78 -0.07 7.38 -5.43
C HIS A 78 0.17 7.82 -6.86
N ALA A 79 0.10 6.86 -7.79
CA ALA A 79 0.15 7.16 -9.20
C ALA A 79 -1.08 7.98 -9.64
N ASP A 80 -0.94 8.70 -10.74
CA ASP A 80 -2.00 9.55 -11.31
C ASP A 80 -3.26 8.77 -11.71
N THR A 81 -3.15 7.44 -11.84
CA THR A 81 -4.29 6.57 -12.14
C THR A 81 -4.30 5.33 -11.25
N TYR A 82 -5.51 4.85 -10.93
CA TYR A 82 -5.69 3.63 -10.15
C TYR A 82 -5.14 2.37 -10.83
N LEU A 83 -5.14 2.34 -12.17
CA LEU A 83 -4.52 1.26 -12.94
C LEU A 83 -3.02 1.19 -12.69
N LYS A 84 -2.32 2.34 -12.73
CA LYS A 84 -0.89 2.41 -12.40
C LYS A 84 -0.65 1.97 -10.95
N CYS A 85 -1.51 2.37 -10.01
CA CYS A 85 -1.40 1.95 -8.61
C CYS A 85 -1.53 0.42 -8.44
N ASN A 86 -2.52 -0.21 -9.09
CA ASN A 86 -2.67 -1.66 -9.09
C ASN A 86 -1.51 -2.38 -9.77
N ALA A 87 -0.96 -1.81 -10.85
CA ALA A 87 0.22 -2.35 -11.50
C ALA A 87 1.44 -2.31 -10.58
N VAL A 88 1.68 -1.19 -9.88
CA VAL A 88 2.76 -1.08 -8.88
C VAL A 88 2.58 -2.08 -7.74
N LEU A 89 1.37 -2.20 -7.20
CA LEU A 89 1.04 -3.20 -6.18
C LEU A 89 1.37 -4.63 -6.66
N LEU A 90 0.98 -4.95 -7.89
CA LEU A 90 1.23 -6.26 -8.49
C LEU A 90 2.73 -6.51 -8.73
N MET A 91 3.46 -5.53 -9.24
CA MET A 91 4.91 -5.62 -9.44
C MET A 91 5.64 -5.86 -8.11
N ILE A 92 5.25 -5.14 -7.06
CA ILE A 92 5.79 -5.32 -5.72
C ILE A 92 5.47 -6.73 -5.19
N TYR A 93 4.24 -7.20 -5.38
CA TYR A 93 3.85 -8.54 -4.96
C TYR A 93 4.69 -9.63 -5.64
N ILE A 94 4.85 -9.55 -6.96
CA ILE A 94 5.68 -10.49 -7.73
C ILE A 94 7.14 -10.41 -7.27
N TRP A 95 7.66 -9.20 -7.05
CA TRP A 95 9.00 -8.99 -6.50
C TRP A 95 9.15 -9.68 -5.13
N VAL A 96 8.21 -9.48 -4.21
CA VAL A 96 8.24 -10.11 -2.88
C VAL A 96 8.22 -11.63 -3.01
N LEU A 97 7.35 -12.20 -3.84
CA LEU A 97 7.28 -13.65 -4.01
C LEU A 97 8.60 -14.22 -4.54
N PHE A 98 9.11 -13.65 -5.64
CA PHE A 98 10.33 -14.10 -6.30
C PHE A 98 11.54 -14.03 -5.36
N PHE A 99 11.78 -12.88 -4.74
CA PHE A 99 12.92 -12.72 -3.82
C PHE A 99 12.73 -13.51 -2.52
N SER A 100 11.49 -13.75 -2.07
CA SER A 100 11.26 -14.58 -0.89
C SER A 100 11.70 -16.03 -1.06
N GLU A 101 11.58 -16.57 -2.27
CA GLU A 101 12.06 -17.92 -2.60
C GLU A 101 13.57 -17.90 -2.84
N ALA A 102 14.07 -16.91 -3.59
CA ALA A 102 15.50 -16.83 -3.91
C ALA A 102 16.40 -16.67 -2.67
N MET A 103 15.92 -15.99 -1.62
CA MET A 103 16.71 -15.73 -0.41
C MET A 103 16.68 -16.88 0.61
N ILE A 104 15.82 -17.89 0.47
CA ILE A 104 15.49 -18.80 1.57
C ILE A 104 16.71 -19.52 2.18
N SER A 105 17.65 -19.96 1.34
CA SER A 105 18.83 -20.72 1.77
C SER A 105 19.94 -19.86 2.40
N GLY A 106 19.92 -18.54 2.18
CA GLY A 106 20.95 -17.61 2.64
C GLY A 106 20.43 -16.53 3.61
N TYR A 107 19.15 -16.60 3.99
CA TYR A 107 18.53 -15.57 4.80
C TYR A 107 18.93 -15.69 6.27
N SER A 108 19.74 -14.74 6.74
CA SER A 108 20.20 -14.69 8.12
C SER A 108 19.44 -13.69 8.97
N ILE A 109 19.52 -13.85 10.30
CA ILE A 109 18.93 -12.88 11.25
C ILE A 109 19.51 -11.48 11.08
N ILE A 110 20.78 -11.37 10.68
CA ILE A 110 21.45 -10.07 10.43
C ILE A 110 20.76 -9.35 9.27
N ILE A 111 20.54 -10.04 8.14
CA ILE A 111 19.83 -9.48 6.97
C ILE A 111 18.41 -9.07 7.38
N HIS A 112 17.72 -9.91 8.16
CA HIS A 112 16.38 -9.62 8.63
C HIS A 112 16.33 -8.32 9.44
N LEU A 113 17.21 -8.17 10.43
CA LEU A 113 17.28 -6.97 11.28
C LEU A 113 17.64 -5.72 10.47
N MET A 114 18.55 -5.82 9.51
CA MET A 114 18.89 -4.68 8.63
C MET A 114 17.67 -4.18 7.85
N ILE A 115 16.87 -5.09 7.29
CA ILE A 115 15.64 -4.73 6.57
C ILE A 115 14.66 -4.01 7.51
N LEU A 116 14.46 -4.53 8.73
CA LEU A 116 13.55 -3.92 9.71
C LEU A 116 14.03 -2.53 10.16
N ILE A 117 15.35 -2.33 10.30
CA ILE A 117 15.93 -1.03 10.65
C ILE A 117 15.67 -0.01 9.53
N VAL A 118 15.92 -0.37 8.26
CA VAL A 118 15.64 0.49 7.10
C VAL A 118 14.16 0.88 7.06
N TYR A 119 13.27 -0.10 7.25
CA TYR A 119 11.84 0.13 7.31
C TYR A 119 11.43 1.07 8.45
N MET A 120 11.87 0.82 9.68
CA MET A 120 11.50 1.68 10.82
C MET A 120 12.05 3.10 10.65
N SER A 121 13.24 3.25 10.08
CA SER A 121 13.86 4.55 9.82
C SER A 121 13.03 5.38 8.83
N SER A 122 12.54 4.76 7.74
CA SER A 122 11.67 5.45 6.78
C SER A 122 10.29 5.79 7.36
N ILE A 123 9.74 4.94 8.24
CA ILE A 123 8.48 5.24 8.94
C ILE A 123 8.65 6.46 9.84
N PHE A 124 9.72 6.55 10.63
CA PHE A 124 9.94 7.70 11.52
C PHE A 124 10.24 8.99 10.76
N GLY A 125 11.02 8.89 9.68
CA GLY A 125 11.47 10.03 8.88
C GLY A 125 10.42 10.58 7.92
N PHE A 126 9.62 9.71 7.29
CA PHE A 126 8.78 10.09 6.15
C PHE A 126 7.29 9.88 6.37
N ALA A 127 6.87 8.99 7.27
CA ALA A 127 5.45 8.71 7.48
C ALA A 127 4.80 9.67 8.51
N PRO A 128 3.52 10.07 8.29
CA PRO A 128 2.70 9.77 7.13
C PRO A 128 2.98 10.74 5.97
N ILE A 129 3.05 10.24 4.74
CA ILE A 129 3.09 11.11 3.56
C ILE A 129 1.66 11.48 3.18
N THR A 130 1.32 12.76 3.27
CA THR A 130 0.00 13.29 2.91
C THR A 130 -0.22 13.29 1.39
N ASN A 131 -1.44 13.10 0.92
CA ASN A 131 -1.78 13.18 -0.50
C ASN A 131 -2.49 14.52 -0.77
N VAL A 132 -2.13 15.21 -1.87
CA VAL A 132 -2.79 16.46 -2.29
C VAL A 132 -4.28 16.24 -2.54
N ASN A 133 -4.64 15.08 -3.11
CA ASN A 133 -6.03 14.69 -3.39
C ASN A 133 -6.80 14.26 -2.13
N LYS A 134 -6.13 14.20 -0.97
CA LYS A 134 -6.75 13.92 0.34
C LYS A 134 -6.19 14.89 1.38
N PRO A 135 -6.61 16.17 1.35
CA PRO A 135 -6.20 17.14 2.35
C PRO A 135 -6.67 16.66 3.73
N MET A 136 -5.74 16.54 4.67
CA MET A 136 -6.01 16.09 6.04
C MET A 136 -5.80 17.23 7.02
N LYS A 137 -6.62 17.28 8.08
CA LYS A 137 -6.42 18.23 9.17
C LYS A 137 -5.16 17.84 9.97
N LYS A 138 -4.51 18.82 10.61
CA LYS A 138 -3.29 18.59 11.41
C LYS A 138 -3.46 17.50 12.48
N ASP A 139 -4.63 17.44 13.13
CA ASP A 139 -4.94 16.44 14.15
C ASP A 139 -5.06 15.01 13.59
N GLU A 140 -5.58 14.88 12.36
CA GLU A 140 -5.66 13.60 11.65
C GLU A 140 -4.27 13.10 11.24
N ILE A 141 -3.38 14.00 10.83
CA ILE A 141 -1.99 13.68 10.50
C ILE A 141 -1.28 13.12 11.73
N ASN A 142 -1.39 13.79 12.89
CA ASN A 142 -0.75 13.32 14.12
C ASN A 142 -1.31 11.96 14.59
N THR A 143 -2.63 11.78 14.48
CA THR A 143 -3.29 10.51 14.81
C THR A 143 -2.83 9.38 13.89
N ASN A 144 -2.74 9.64 12.59
CA ASN A 144 -2.25 8.65 11.61
C ASN A 144 -0.77 8.32 11.82
N ARG A 145 0.06 9.31 12.21
CA ARG A 145 1.47 9.05 12.56
C ARG A 145 1.59 8.06 13.72
N LYS A 146 0.84 8.29 14.82
CA LYS A 146 0.84 7.39 15.98
C LYS A 146 0.37 5.98 15.61
N ARG A 147 -0.73 5.88 14.84
CA ARG A 147 -1.26 4.58 14.36
C ARG A 147 -0.27 3.86 13.44
N CYS A 148 0.38 4.59 12.54
CA CYS A 148 1.39 4.06 11.64
C CYS A 148 2.56 3.47 12.43
N ILE A 149 3.15 4.23 13.36
CA ILE A 149 4.26 3.75 14.20
C ILE A 149 3.85 2.52 15.01
N PHE A 150 2.67 2.56 15.65
CA PHE A 150 2.16 1.43 16.42
C PHE A 150 2.05 0.16 15.56
N ILE A 151 1.42 0.24 14.39
CA ILE A 151 1.26 -0.89 13.48
C ILE A 151 2.61 -1.37 12.95
N SER A 152 3.53 -0.46 12.60
CA SER A 152 4.89 -0.78 12.17
C SER A 152 5.66 -1.57 13.23
N VAL A 153 5.57 -1.17 14.50
CA VAL A 153 6.18 -1.91 15.62
C VAL A 153 5.58 -3.29 15.76
N VAL A 154 4.25 -3.41 15.68
CA VAL A 154 3.55 -4.71 15.71
C VAL A 154 4.04 -5.62 14.57
N TRP A 155 4.18 -5.10 13.35
CA TRP A 155 4.70 -5.87 12.23
C TRP A 155 6.16 -6.28 12.39
N CYS A 156 7.03 -5.41 12.93
CA CYS A 156 8.41 -5.76 13.22
C CYS A 156 8.51 -6.89 14.25
N ILE A 157 7.74 -6.82 15.33
CA ILE A 157 7.69 -7.88 16.35
C ILE A 157 7.17 -9.18 15.75
N LEU A 158 6.07 -9.13 14.99
CA LEU A 158 5.51 -10.32 14.35
C LEU A 158 6.49 -10.93 13.34
N SER A 159 7.19 -10.10 12.56
CA SER A 159 8.22 -10.51 11.62
C SER A 159 9.36 -11.25 12.32
N LEU A 160 9.81 -10.74 13.47
CA LEU A 160 10.83 -11.40 14.30
C LEU A 160 10.35 -12.73 14.87
N VAL A 161 9.12 -12.81 15.38
CA VAL A 161 8.54 -14.07 15.84
C VAL A 161 8.46 -15.08 14.70
N LEU A 162 7.99 -14.64 13.52
CA LEU A 162 7.93 -15.48 12.32
C LEU A 162 9.31 -15.95 11.88
N PHE A 163 10.38 -15.19 12.12
CA PHE A 163 11.74 -15.64 11.77
C PHE A 163 12.08 -16.96 12.49
N PHE A 164 11.74 -17.08 13.77
CA PHE A 164 12.03 -18.29 14.56
C PHE A 164 11.00 -19.42 14.35
N VAL A 165 9.79 -19.11 13.89
CA VAL A 165 8.73 -20.12 13.65
C VAL A 165 8.75 -20.63 12.21
N SER A 166 8.87 -19.73 11.23
CA SER A 166 8.82 -20.05 9.81
C SER A 166 9.49 -18.95 8.98
N VAL A 167 10.79 -19.14 8.70
CA VAL A 167 11.64 -18.20 7.98
C VAL A 167 11.01 -17.74 6.65
N LYS A 168 10.34 -18.64 5.91
CA LYS A 168 9.66 -18.29 4.65
C LYS A 168 8.61 -17.19 4.78
N TYR A 169 7.88 -17.14 5.90
CA TYR A 169 6.86 -16.12 6.17
C TYR A 169 7.48 -14.85 6.74
N ALA A 170 8.57 -14.98 7.49
CA ALA A 170 9.37 -13.86 7.96
C ALA A 170 9.98 -13.07 6.79
N ILE A 171 10.54 -13.76 5.79
CA ILE A 171 11.09 -13.13 4.59
C ILE A 171 10.01 -12.35 3.85
N VAL A 172 8.85 -12.95 3.59
CA VAL A 172 7.73 -12.26 2.92
C VAL A 172 7.32 -11.01 3.68
N THR A 173 7.20 -11.09 5.01
CA THR A 173 6.86 -9.94 5.85
C THR A 173 7.92 -8.85 5.74
N ALA A 174 9.20 -9.18 5.94
CA ALA A 174 10.31 -8.23 5.88
C ALA A 174 10.44 -7.57 4.49
N LEU A 175 10.37 -8.35 3.41
CA LEU A 175 10.41 -7.83 2.04
C LEU A 175 9.21 -6.92 1.75
N THR A 176 8.01 -7.24 2.27
CA THR A 176 6.84 -6.36 2.14
C THR A 176 7.08 -5.02 2.85
N LEU A 177 7.59 -5.04 4.09
CA LEU A 177 7.93 -3.82 4.84
C LEU A 177 9.02 -3.01 4.11
N PHE A 178 10.03 -3.68 3.55
CA PHE A 178 11.06 -3.05 2.73
C PHE A 178 10.47 -2.35 1.51
N SER A 179 9.58 -3.00 0.76
CA SER A 179 8.92 -2.38 -0.41
C SER A 179 8.12 -1.13 0.00
N ILE A 180 7.46 -1.15 1.17
CA ILE A 180 6.76 0.03 1.68
C ILE A 180 7.74 1.16 1.99
N SER A 181 8.89 0.85 2.60
CA SER A 181 9.97 1.82 2.84
C SER A 181 10.42 2.48 1.54
N MET A 182 10.64 1.71 0.48
CA MET A 182 11.03 2.23 -0.83
C MET A 182 9.94 3.12 -1.42
N LEU A 183 8.65 2.75 -1.31
CA LEU A 183 7.54 3.60 -1.76
C LEU A 183 7.44 4.93 -1.02
N LEU A 184 7.83 4.97 0.27
CA LEU A 184 7.87 6.22 1.03
C LEU A 184 9.02 7.11 0.55
N ILE A 185 10.21 6.53 0.33
CA ILE A 185 11.39 7.26 -0.17
C ILE A 185 11.12 7.82 -1.56
N ILE A 186 10.62 7.01 -2.49
CA ILE A 186 10.29 7.44 -3.86
C ILE A 186 9.30 8.61 -3.85
N GLU A 187 8.25 8.53 -3.04
CA GLU A 187 7.27 9.59 -2.95
C GLU A 187 7.86 10.87 -2.34
N LYS A 188 8.76 10.75 -1.36
CA LYS A 188 9.46 11.89 -0.77
C LYS A 188 10.33 12.60 -1.79
N CYS A 189 11.13 11.86 -2.57
CA CYS A 189 11.96 12.43 -3.64
C CYS A 189 11.11 13.12 -4.72
N ARG A 190 10.02 12.47 -5.19
CA ARG A 190 9.11 13.06 -6.18
C ARG A 190 8.53 14.41 -5.73
N LYS A 191 8.19 14.52 -4.44
CA LYS A 191 7.66 15.78 -3.90
C LYS A 191 8.71 16.88 -3.82
N GLU A 192 9.96 16.53 -3.54
CA GLU A 192 11.05 17.50 -3.52
C GLU A 192 11.34 18.03 -4.92
N GLU A 193 11.40 17.15 -5.93
CA GLU A 193 11.56 17.53 -7.35
C GLU A 193 10.50 18.53 -7.82
N ASN A 194 9.22 18.26 -7.50
CA ASN A 194 8.12 19.16 -7.89
C ASN A 194 8.24 20.56 -7.25
N ILE A 195 8.76 20.67 -6.02
CA ILE A 195 8.97 21.96 -5.36
C ILE A 195 10.08 22.75 -6.08
N TYR A 196 11.19 22.08 -6.42
CA TYR A 196 12.28 22.72 -7.17
C TYR A 196 11.84 23.21 -8.56
N GLU A 197 10.96 22.48 -9.24
CA GLU A 197 10.40 22.90 -10.54
C GLU A 197 9.42 24.08 -10.44
N GLU A 198 8.72 24.23 -9.31
CA GLU A 198 7.86 25.39 -9.05
C GLU A 198 8.69 26.64 -8.70
N ASP A 199 9.72 26.50 -7.86
CA ASP A 199 10.59 27.61 -7.44
C ASP A 199 11.49 28.15 -8.58
N SER A 200 11.64 27.40 -9.68
CA SER A 200 12.45 27.77 -10.85
C SER A 200 11.66 28.40 -12.01
N LYS A 201 10.34 28.57 -11.88
CA LYS A 201 9.45 29.24 -12.84
C LYS A 201 9.08 30.65 -12.39
#